data_AF-A0A8T6QH14-F1
#
_entry.id   AF-A0A8T6QH14-F1
#
_cell.length_a   1.000
_cell.length_b   1.000
_cell.length_c   1.000
_cell.angle_alpha   90.00
_cell.angle_beta   90.00
_cell.angle_gamma   90.00
#
_symmetry.space_group_name_H-M   'P 1'
#
loop_
_entity.id
_entity.type
_entity.pdbx_description
1 polymer ?
#
loop_
_entity_poly.entity_id
_entity_poly.type
_entity_poly.pdbx_seq_one_letter_code
_entity_poly.pdbx_strand_id
1 'polypeptide(L)'
;TNHGRQHLDETQVRVFGQHLMQGIYTTQDGRSDVAISCCCMVSGDVQQCYTAKERRLQQHTSAQLHAGETVTLQKLVWIDWRDDRQAVLDEWGSASLRQLEMCAQQSYDQLLAVSTENWRQWWQKRRITVNGGEAHDQQALD
;
A
#
# COMPACT_ATOMS: atom_id res chain seq x y z
N THR A 1 -15.21 15.47 3.97
CA THR A 1 -15.20 14.38 2.96
C THR A 1 -14.53 14.96 1.73
N ASN A 2 -13.41 14.38 1.26
CA ASN A 2 -12.73 14.93 0.09
C ASN A 2 -13.65 14.83 -1.12
N HIS A 3 -14.17 15.98 -1.59
CA HIS A 3 -14.95 16.12 -2.82
C HIS A 3 -14.04 16.17 -4.05
N GLY A 4 -12.94 15.40 -4.03
CA GLY A 4 -12.14 15.21 -5.23
C GLY A 4 -12.96 14.40 -6.23
N ARG A 5 -13.11 14.91 -7.46
CA ARG A 5 -13.74 14.17 -8.55
C ARG A 5 -12.96 12.87 -8.71
N GLN A 6 -13.61 11.74 -8.45
CA GLN A 6 -12.96 10.43 -8.54
C GLN A 6 -12.77 10.11 -10.03
N HIS A 7 -11.53 9.90 -10.45
CA HIS A 7 -11.13 9.74 -11.86
C HIS A 7 -10.97 8.27 -12.30
N LEU A 8 -11.49 7.34 -11.50
CA LEU A 8 -11.35 5.90 -11.69
C LEU A 8 -12.74 5.26 -11.77
N ASP A 9 -12.91 4.32 -12.69
CA ASP A 9 -14.08 3.45 -12.88
C ASP A 9 -13.74 2.02 -12.45
N GLU A 10 -14.66 1.33 -11.74
CA GLU A 10 -14.38 0.00 -11.19
C GLU A 10 -14.48 -1.03 -12.30
N THR A 11 -13.46 -1.87 -12.39
CA THR A 11 -13.42 -2.99 -13.32
C THR A 11 -13.59 -4.31 -12.57
N GLN A 12 -12.87 -4.48 -11.45
CA GLN A 12 -12.91 -5.71 -10.66
C GLN A 12 -12.58 -5.43 -9.20
N VAL A 13 -13.31 -6.02 -8.27
CA VAL A 13 -12.95 -6.07 -6.84
C VAL A 13 -13.04 -7.50 -6.33
N ARG A 14 -11.97 -7.99 -5.71
CA ARG A 14 -11.90 -9.39 -5.24
C ARG A 14 -11.04 -9.53 -3.98
N VAL A 15 -11.42 -10.50 -3.14
CA VAL A 15 -10.63 -11.00 -2.02
C VAL A 15 -10.02 -12.35 -2.41
N PHE A 16 -8.72 -12.53 -2.16
CA PHE A 16 -7.97 -13.75 -2.46
C PHE A 16 -7.44 -14.38 -1.17
N GLY A 17 -7.57 -15.71 -1.05
CA GLY A 17 -7.05 -16.47 0.08
C GLY A 17 -7.54 -16.02 1.46
N GLN A 18 -8.63 -15.25 1.53
CA GLN A 18 -9.16 -14.62 2.75
C GLN A 18 -8.20 -13.65 3.48
N HIS A 19 -7.19 -13.09 2.79
CA HIS A 19 -6.24 -12.14 3.41
C HIS A 19 -5.70 -11.07 2.45
N LEU A 20 -5.86 -11.25 1.14
CA LEU A 20 -5.46 -10.28 0.12
C LEU A 20 -6.71 -9.65 -0.49
N MET A 21 -6.69 -8.34 -0.68
CA MET A 21 -7.73 -7.57 -1.34
C MET A 21 -7.15 -6.91 -2.58
N GLN A 22 -7.85 -6.97 -3.72
CA GLN A 22 -7.46 -6.24 -4.91
C GLN A 22 -8.67 -5.55 -5.55
N GLY A 23 -8.53 -4.26 -5.81
CA GLY A 23 -9.40 -3.51 -6.69
C GLY A 23 -8.65 -3.11 -7.95
N ILE A 24 -9.18 -3.45 -9.12
CA ILE A 24 -8.71 -2.98 -10.42
C ILE A 24 -9.70 -1.95 -10.94
N TYR A 25 -9.16 -0.82 -11.35
CA TYR A 25 -9.91 0.33 -11.84
C TYR A 25 -9.34 0.80 -13.18
N THR A 26 -10.19 1.43 -13.99
CA THR A 26 -9.81 2.06 -15.25
C THR A 26 -9.90 3.57 -15.11
N THR A 27 -8.97 4.34 -15.67
CA THR A 27 -9.08 5.80 -15.73
C THR A 27 -10.28 6.21 -16.58
N GLN A 28 -10.92 7.34 -16.27
CA GLN A 28 -12.12 7.81 -16.99
C GLN A 28 -11.90 8.11 -18.47
N ASP A 29 -10.67 8.41 -18.88
CA ASP A 29 -10.30 8.56 -20.30
C ASP A 29 -10.11 7.19 -21.00
N GLY A 30 -10.28 6.10 -20.26
CA GLY A 30 -10.16 4.73 -20.73
C GLY A 30 -8.75 4.30 -21.09
N ARG A 31 -7.71 5.08 -20.76
CA ARG A 31 -6.34 4.84 -21.24
C ARG A 31 -5.53 3.91 -20.35
N SER A 32 -5.82 3.86 -19.07
CA SER A 32 -4.99 3.12 -18.12
C SER A 32 -5.84 2.29 -17.17
N ASP A 33 -5.25 1.19 -16.71
CA ASP A 33 -5.77 0.41 -15.60
C ASP A 33 -4.84 0.57 -14.39
N VAL A 34 -5.41 0.58 -13.19
CA VAL A 34 -4.72 0.70 -11.91
C VAL A 34 -5.18 -0.43 -11.01
N ALA A 35 -4.24 -1.24 -10.53
CA ALA A 35 -4.48 -2.27 -9.55
C ALA A 35 -4.03 -1.74 -8.19
N ILE A 36 -4.96 -1.71 -7.23
CA ILE A 36 -4.69 -1.39 -5.84
C ILE A 36 -4.90 -2.67 -5.04
N SER A 37 -3.79 -3.28 -4.65
CA SER A 37 -3.76 -4.51 -3.86
C SER A 37 -3.35 -4.21 -2.43
N CYS A 38 -3.94 -4.89 -1.45
CA CYS A 38 -3.67 -4.66 -0.04
C CYS A 38 -3.81 -5.95 0.78
N CYS A 39 -2.96 -6.11 1.80
CA CYS A 39 -3.19 -7.04 2.90
C CYS A 39 -3.07 -6.30 4.24
N CYS A 40 -3.89 -6.71 5.21
CA CYS A 40 -3.90 -6.16 6.55
C CYS A 40 -3.71 -7.31 7.55
N MET A 41 -2.54 -7.37 8.16
CA MET A 41 -2.19 -8.38 9.16
C MET A 41 -2.36 -7.76 10.54
N VAL A 42 -3.22 -8.37 11.36
CA VAL A 42 -3.50 -7.91 12.72
C VAL A 42 -3.01 -8.97 13.69
N SER A 43 -2.22 -8.58 14.68
CA SER A 43 -1.66 -9.49 15.68
C SER A 43 -2.72 -9.99 16.66
N GLY A 44 -2.51 -11.20 17.19
CA GLY A 44 -3.36 -11.79 18.23
C GLY A 44 -4.52 -12.59 17.66
N ASP A 45 -5.41 -13.04 18.55
CA ASP A 45 -6.64 -13.72 18.17
C ASP A 45 -7.69 -12.69 17.77
N VAL A 46 -7.98 -12.62 16.47
CA VAL A 46 -8.86 -11.62 15.88
C VAL A 46 -9.86 -12.27 14.93
N GLN A 47 -11.06 -11.73 14.92
CA GLN A 47 -12.08 -12.09 13.94
C GLN A 47 -12.01 -11.12 12.77
N GLN A 48 -12.00 -11.64 11.55
CA GLN A 48 -11.88 -10.85 10.33
C GLN A 48 -13.01 -11.17 9.35
N CYS A 49 -13.55 -10.15 8.71
CA CYS A 49 -14.45 -10.32 7.57
C CYS A 49 -14.19 -9.26 6.49
N TYR A 50 -14.62 -9.56 5.28
CA TYR A 50 -14.37 -8.71 4.12
C TYR A 50 -15.69 -8.30 3.49
N THR A 51 -15.77 -7.04 3.08
CA THR A 51 -16.93 -6.49 2.39
C THR A 51 -16.50 -5.72 1.17
N ALA A 52 -17.33 -5.78 0.13
CA ALA A 52 -17.24 -4.92 -1.03
C ALA A 52 -18.42 -3.95 -0.99
N LYS A 53 -18.16 -2.64 -0.90
CA LYS A 53 -19.19 -1.61 -0.89
C LYS A 53 -18.69 -0.36 -1.58
N GLU A 54 -19.53 0.28 -2.39
CA GLU A 54 -19.21 1.57 -3.04
C GLU A 54 -17.85 1.54 -3.74
N ARG A 55 -17.59 0.45 -4.47
CA ARG A 55 -16.39 0.30 -5.27
C ARG A 55 -15.09 0.23 -4.48
N ARG A 56 -15.18 -0.27 -3.24
CA ARG A 56 -14.08 -0.43 -2.29
C ARG A 56 -14.17 -1.79 -1.62
N LEU A 57 -13.00 -2.39 -1.41
CA LEU A 57 -12.84 -3.51 -0.50
C LEU A 57 -12.50 -3.01 0.90
N GLN A 58 -13.11 -3.62 1.90
CA GLN A 58 -12.88 -3.31 3.30
C GLN A 58 -12.66 -4.62 4.06
N GLN A 59 -11.60 -4.66 4.85
CA GLN A 59 -11.42 -5.64 5.91
C GLN A 59 -11.94 -5.03 7.22
N HIS A 60 -12.84 -5.74 7.88
CA HIS A 60 -13.26 -5.46 9.24
C HIS A 60 -12.53 -6.40 10.17
N THR A 61 -12.01 -5.90 11.29
CA THR A 61 -11.31 -6.71 12.29
C THR A 61 -11.83 -6.39 13.67
N SER A 62 -12.14 -7.43 14.44
CA SER A 62 -12.59 -7.35 15.82
C SER A 62 -11.63 -8.14 16.70
N ALA A 63 -11.21 -7.52 17.80
CA ALA A 63 -10.32 -8.12 18.81
C ALA A 63 -10.89 -7.83 20.20
N GLN A 64 -10.75 -8.77 21.13
CA GLN A 64 -10.97 -8.52 22.56
C GLN A 64 -9.61 -8.33 23.22
N LEU A 65 -9.48 -7.30 24.05
CA LEU A 65 -8.21 -6.93 24.66
C LEU A 65 -8.37 -6.69 26.16
N HIS A 66 -7.39 -7.15 26.91
CA HIS A 66 -7.24 -6.85 28.32
C HIS A 66 -6.50 -5.52 28.52
N ALA A 67 -6.67 -4.92 29.70
CA ALA A 67 -5.99 -3.67 30.04
C ALA A 67 -4.47 -3.87 30.01
N GLY A 68 -3.78 -3.03 29.24
CA GLY A 68 -2.32 -3.09 29.06
C GLY A 68 -1.85 -3.91 27.86
N GLU A 69 -2.76 -4.62 27.15
CA GLU A 69 -2.40 -5.33 25.92
C GLU A 69 -2.27 -4.38 24.72
N THR A 70 -1.40 -4.75 23.77
CA THR A 70 -1.19 -4.03 22.52
C THR A 70 -1.56 -4.93 21.34
N VAL A 71 -2.30 -4.38 20.38
CA VAL A 71 -2.52 -4.98 19.06
C VAL A 71 -1.82 -4.15 18.01
N THR A 72 -1.13 -4.85 17.11
CA THR A 72 -0.45 -4.26 15.96
C THR A 72 -1.23 -4.60 14.69
N LEU A 73 -1.47 -3.57 13.87
CA LEU A 73 -1.94 -3.71 12.50
C LEU A 73 -0.79 -3.34 11.56
N GLN A 74 -0.36 -4.30 10.73
CA GLN A 74 0.51 -4.04 9.60
C GLN A 74 -0.32 -4.05 8.32
N LYS A 75 -0.27 -2.95 7.57
CA LYS A 75 -0.93 -2.81 6.26
C LYS A 75 0.12 -2.67 5.18
N LEU A 76 0.10 -3.56 4.20
CA LEU A 76 0.88 -3.42 2.97
C LEU A 76 -0.05 -3.08 1.82
N VAL A 77 0.39 -2.16 0.98
CA VAL A 77 -0.33 -1.76 -0.23
C VAL A 77 0.64 -1.83 -1.39
N TRP A 78 0.22 -2.52 -2.45
CA TRP A 78 0.91 -2.52 -3.73
C TRP A 78 0.02 -1.81 -4.75
N ILE A 79 0.56 -0.78 -5.38
CA ILE A 79 -0.11 -0.04 -6.45
C ILE A 79 0.65 -0.30 -7.73
N ASP A 80 -0.06 -0.84 -8.72
CA ASP A 80 0.47 -1.07 -10.05
C ASP A 80 -0.44 -0.38 -11.07
N TRP A 81 0.12 -0.02 -12.22
CA TRP A 81 -0.63 0.62 -13.30
C TRP A 81 -0.11 0.16 -14.65
N ARG A 82 -0.97 0.24 -15.66
CA ARG A 82 -0.63 -0.01 -17.06
C ARG A 82 -1.39 0.93 -17.98
N ASP A 83 -0.78 1.34 -19.07
CA ASP A 83 -1.42 1.98 -20.22
C ASP A 83 -1.54 1.03 -21.43
N ASP A 84 -0.64 0.05 -21.54
CA ASP A 84 -0.74 -1.04 -22.51
C ASP A 84 -1.64 -2.17 -22.00
N ARG A 85 -2.70 -2.45 -22.76
CA ARG A 85 -3.71 -3.47 -22.47
C ARG A 85 -3.51 -4.76 -23.27
N GLN A 86 -2.33 -4.98 -23.85
CA GLN A 86 -1.99 -6.23 -24.53
C GLN A 86 -2.11 -7.46 -23.62
N ALA A 87 -1.67 -7.35 -22.36
CA ALA A 87 -1.83 -8.42 -21.38
C ALA A 87 -3.29 -8.55 -20.91
N VAL A 88 -3.77 -9.78 -20.75
CA VAL A 88 -5.10 -10.04 -20.19
C VAL A 88 -5.19 -9.45 -18.78
N LEU A 89 -6.31 -8.79 -18.46
CA LEU A 89 -6.51 -8.08 -17.19
C LEU A 89 -6.20 -8.96 -15.97
N ASP A 90 -6.72 -10.19 -15.96
CA ASP A 90 -6.53 -11.14 -14.87
C ASP A 90 -5.07 -11.58 -14.71
N GLU A 91 -4.31 -11.70 -15.81
CA GLU A 91 -2.90 -12.10 -15.76
C GLU A 91 -2.03 -10.99 -15.16
N TRP A 92 -2.25 -9.75 -15.60
CA TRP A 92 -1.59 -8.57 -15.03
C TRP A 92 -2.00 -8.34 -13.57
N GLY A 93 -3.30 -8.43 -13.25
CA GLY A 93 -3.80 -8.33 -11.89
C GLY A 93 -3.19 -9.37 -10.97
N SER A 94 -3.06 -10.62 -11.43
CA SER A 94 -2.39 -11.69 -10.69
C SER A 94 -0.89 -11.43 -10.52
N ALA A 95 -0.21 -10.88 -11.53
CA ALA A 95 1.20 -10.51 -11.43
C ALA A 95 1.43 -9.41 -10.39
N SER A 96 0.58 -8.38 -10.39
CA SER A 96 0.56 -7.31 -9.38
C SER A 96 0.32 -7.87 -7.98
N LEU A 97 -0.62 -8.81 -7.83
CA LEU A 97 -0.92 -9.46 -6.55
C LEU A 97 0.27 -10.25 -6.00
N ARG A 98 1.03 -10.95 -6.87
CA ARG A 98 2.24 -11.68 -6.45
C ARG A 98 3.32 -10.76 -5.88
N GLN A 99 3.44 -9.52 -6.37
CA GLN A 99 4.37 -8.55 -5.78
C GLN A 99 3.98 -8.21 -4.34
N LEU A 100 2.69 -8.00 -4.09
CA LEU A 100 2.19 -7.82 -2.72
C LEU A 100 2.48 -9.04 -1.85
N GLU A 101 2.26 -10.26 -2.34
CA GLU A 101 2.56 -11.49 -1.58
C GLU A 101 4.03 -11.59 -1.21
N MET A 102 4.94 -11.28 -2.14
CA MET A 102 6.39 -11.25 -1.87
C MET A 102 6.75 -10.19 -0.82
N CYS A 103 6.10 -9.03 -0.83
CA CYS A 103 6.27 -8.03 0.23
C CYS A 103 5.68 -8.50 1.56
N ALA A 104 4.54 -9.19 1.55
CA ALA A 104 3.87 -9.69 2.76
C ALA A 104 4.65 -10.81 3.47
N GLN A 105 5.56 -11.50 2.75
CA GLN A 105 6.51 -12.42 3.35
C GLN A 105 7.61 -11.74 4.18
N GLN A 106 7.75 -10.41 4.08
CA GLN A 106 8.70 -9.61 4.85
C GLN A 106 7.99 -8.90 6.01
N SER A 107 8.68 -8.76 7.14
CA SER A 107 8.18 -7.95 8.24
C SER A 107 8.22 -6.46 7.90
N TYR A 108 7.42 -5.66 8.60
CA TYR A 108 7.49 -4.20 8.49
C TYR A 108 8.91 -3.69 8.74
N ASP A 109 9.60 -4.23 9.74
CA ASP A 109 10.96 -3.82 10.10
C ASP A 109 11.97 -4.13 9.00
N GLN A 110 11.82 -5.26 8.30
CA GLN A 110 12.67 -5.60 7.15
C GLN A 110 12.47 -4.61 6.00
N LEU A 111 11.21 -4.29 5.66
CA LEU A 111 10.89 -3.31 4.62
C LEU A 111 11.38 -1.90 5.00
N LEU A 112 11.23 -1.52 6.28
CA LEU A 112 11.71 -0.26 6.81
C LEU A 112 13.24 -0.17 6.75
N ALA A 113 13.96 -1.25 7.09
CA ALA A 113 15.40 -1.30 7.02
C ALA A 113 15.90 -1.10 5.58
N VAL A 114 15.28 -1.77 4.61
CA VAL A 114 15.60 -1.61 3.17
C VAL A 114 15.35 -0.17 2.71
N SER A 115 14.20 0.40 3.07
CA SER A 115 13.87 1.80 2.75
C SER A 115 14.86 2.79 3.37
N THR A 116 15.20 2.59 4.64
CA THR A 116 16.15 3.44 5.38
C THR A 116 17.53 3.42 4.74
N GLU A 117 18.00 2.25 4.32
CA GLU A 117 19.29 2.12 3.63
C GLU A 117 19.28 2.82 2.27
N ASN A 118 18.20 2.69 1.49
CA ASN A 118 18.05 3.38 0.21
C ASN A 118 18.12 4.91 0.40
N TRP A 119 17.41 5.44 1.39
CA TRP A 119 17.45 6.87 1.73
C TRP A 119 18.83 7.31 2.21
N ARG A 120 19.48 6.51 3.06
CA ARG A 120 20.84 6.80 3.54
C ARG A 120 21.82 6.94 2.37
N GLN A 121 21.80 6.00 1.41
CA GLN A 121 22.68 6.05 0.23
C GLN A 121 22.39 7.23 -0.68
N TRP A 122 21.11 7.59 -0.84
CA TRP A 122 20.73 8.76 -1.63
C TRP A 122 21.26 10.05 -0.99
N TRP A 123 20.99 10.24 0.31
CA TRP A 123 21.44 11.43 1.04
C TRP A 123 22.96 11.53 1.13
N GLN A 124 23.69 10.42 1.29
CA GLN A 124 25.17 10.45 1.23
C GLN A 124 25.73 11.05 -0.07
N LYS A 125 25.02 10.92 -1.19
CA LYS A 125 25.46 11.41 -2.51
C LYS A 125 24.90 12.78 -2.86
N ARG A 126 23.80 13.19 -2.22
CA ARG A 126 22.98 14.34 -2.65
C ARG A 126 22.82 15.42 -1.59
N ARG A 127 23.15 15.14 -0.33
CA ARG A 127 23.03 16.10 0.77
C ARG A 127 23.90 17.32 0.53
N ILE A 128 23.29 18.49 0.64
CA ILE A 128 23.98 19.78 0.66
C ILE A 128 24.19 20.15 2.12
N THR A 129 25.42 20.53 2.48
CA THR A 129 25.73 21.01 3.82
C THR A 129 25.69 22.53 3.85
N VAL A 130 24.86 23.10 4.73
CA VAL A 130 24.80 24.55 4.96
C VAL A 130 25.81 24.92 6.04
N ASN A 131 26.79 25.73 5.67
CA ASN A 131 27.71 26.34 6.63
C ASN A 131 27.10 27.66 7.12
N GLY A 132 26.18 27.56 8.08
CA GLY A 132 25.48 28.69 8.73
C GLY A 132 25.31 28.44 10.22
N GLY A 133 24.90 29.46 10.98
CA GLY A 133 24.71 29.36 12.43
C GLY A 133 23.40 28.70 12.86
N GLU A 134 22.42 28.60 11.97
CA GLU A 134 21.05 28.16 12.28
C GLU A 134 20.81 26.73 11.78
N ALA A 135 20.54 25.80 12.70
CA ALA A 135 20.27 24.39 12.35
C ALA A 135 19.00 24.22 11.49
N HIS A 136 18.08 25.19 11.55
CA HIS A 136 16.86 25.19 10.76
C HIS A 136 17.14 25.23 9.25
N ASP A 137 18.19 25.95 8.83
CA ASP A 137 18.55 26.08 7.42
C ASP A 137 18.98 24.72 6.82
N GLN A 138 19.68 23.89 7.60
CA GLN A 138 20.02 22.54 7.18
C GLN A 138 18.77 21.64 7.12
N GLN A 139 17.89 21.71 8.12
CA GLN A 139 16.67 20.90 8.17
C GLN A 139 15.71 21.23 7.03
N ALA A 140 15.68 22.46 6.53
CA ALA A 140 14.81 22.85 5.42
C ALA A 140 15.28 22.32 4.05
N LEU A 141 16.56 21.98 3.92
CA LEU A 141 17.13 21.40 2.69
C LEU A 141 17.19 19.86 2.70
N ASP A 142 17.25 19.27 3.89
CA ASP A 142 17.03 17.83 4.12
C ASP A 142 15.54 17.45 3.90
#